data_AF-A0A080WRV4-F1
#
_entry.id   AF-A0A080WRV4-F1
#
_cell.length_a   1.000
_cell.length_b   1.000
_cell.length_c   1.000
_cell.angle_alpha   90.00
_cell.angle_beta   90.00
_cell.angle_gamma   90.00
#
_symmetry.space_group_name_H-M   'P 1'
#
loop_
_entity.id
_entity.type
_entity.pdbx_description
1 polymer ?
#
loop_
_entity_poly.entity_id
_entity_poly.type
_entity_poly.pdbx_seq_one_letter_code
_entity_poly.pdbx_strand_id
1 'polypeptide(L)'
;MEDHAEIRHHLEVVFESDSGHRRKSSFVSPDTPRLARRHETQPSDQAACFVHSLLGQPRAVQLDNIDEHGKAVTPSVGQQFEDGGDNTSGPSRLLTKRELSDMAWNVRALSKKLGSLKLKLNVHSIFILTKPQDQSLARLTKEVTSWLLGPEQRVPYTVYVEKRLENDSQFDAESICKEEPTAKQRLKYWDNCLIEDHHHLVDFVITLGGDGTVLYASWLFQRVVPPVLSFSLGSLGFLTKFDFDDYKETLQRAFTEGVTVSLRLRFECTVMRSRRRSSGQPQIERDLAEELIGEESDDNVTHSPDKMFQILNEIVVDRGPNPSMS
;
A
#
# COMPACT_ATOMS: atom_id res chain seq x y z
N MET A 1 -22.93 47.53 7.55
CA MET A 1 -24.16 46.81 7.93
C MET A 1 -24.62 46.15 6.66
N GLU A 2 -24.35 44.84 6.55
CA GLU A 2 -25.01 43.82 5.69
C GLU A 2 -25.00 44.05 4.16
N ASP A 3 -24.78 43.07 3.27
CA ASP A 3 -24.43 41.66 3.41
C ASP A 3 -23.95 41.14 2.04
N HIS A 4 -23.11 40.10 2.06
CA HIS A 4 -22.69 39.33 0.90
C HIS A 4 -23.74 38.26 0.54
N ALA A 5 -24.01 38.03 -0.76
CA ALA A 5 -24.59 36.77 -1.26
C ALA A 5 -24.18 36.59 -2.74
N GLU A 6 -23.09 35.88 -3.04
CA GLU A 6 -23.04 34.42 -3.35
C GLU A 6 -24.14 33.92 -4.30
N ILE A 7 -23.83 33.93 -5.60
CA ILE A 7 -24.52 33.13 -6.62
C ILE A 7 -23.93 31.71 -6.57
N ARG A 8 -24.64 30.78 -5.92
CA ARG A 8 -24.37 29.33 -6.01
C ARG A 8 -25.23 28.74 -7.12
N HIS A 9 -24.60 28.27 -8.19
CA HIS A 9 -25.25 27.37 -9.15
C HIS A 9 -25.44 26.01 -8.48
N HIS A 10 -26.68 25.71 -8.07
CA HIS A 10 -27.10 24.35 -7.75
C HIS A 10 -27.27 23.57 -9.06
N LEU A 11 -26.48 22.52 -9.25
CA LEU A 11 -26.75 21.48 -10.25
C LEU A 11 -27.88 20.60 -9.71
N GLU A 12 -29.07 20.77 -10.28
CA GLU A 12 -30.22 19.90 -10.06
C GLU A 12 -30.18 18.79 -11.10
N VAL A 13 -30.06 17.53 -10.67
CA VAL A 13 -30.11 16.35 -11.54
C VAL A 13 -31.55 15.84 -11.56
N VAL A 14 -32.27 16.18 -12.61
CA VAL A 14 -33.61 15.63 -12.90
C VAL A 14 -33.43 14.28 -13.57
N PHE A 15 -33.96 13.21 -12.98
CA PHE A 15 -34.01 11.90 -13.62
C PHE A 15 -35.25 11.83 -14.52
N GLU A 16 -35.06 11.90 -15.84
CA GLU A 16 -36.09 11.53 -16.80
C GLU A 16 -36.35 10.03 -16.72
N SER A 17 -37.58 9.68 -16.36
CA SER A 17 -38.07 8.32 -16.29
C SER A 17 -38.75 7.93 -17.61
N ASP A 18 -37.97 7.68 -18.67
CA ASP A 18 -38.38 6.69 -19.67
C ASP A 18 -37.23 6.23 -20.59
N SER A 19 -37.29 4.95 -20.99
CA SER A 19 -36.44 4.19 -21.93
C SER A 19 -35.00 3.82 -21.45
N GLY A 20 -34.53 2.57 -21.44
CA GLY A 20 -35.11 1.29 -21.84
C GLY A 20 -34.03 0.30 -22.30
N HIS A 21 -33.36 -0.43 -21.38
CA HIS A 21 -32.91 -1.84 -21.52
C HIS A 21 -31.98 -2.23 -20.36
N ARG A 22 -32.54 -2.85 -19.32
CA ARG A 22 -31.78 -3.46 -18.23
C ARG A 22 -31.53 -4.93 -18.59
N ARG A 23 -30.33 -5.29 -19.05
CA ARG A 23 -29.96 -6.71 -19.23
C ARG A 23 -29.99 -7.39 -17.85
N LYS A 24 -30.85 -8.39 -17.73
CA LYS A 24 -30.99 -9.27 -16.56
C LYS A 24 -29.72 -10.11 -16.44
N SER A 25 -28.98 -9.97 -15.35
CA SER A 25 -27.93 -10.91 -14.97
C SER A 25 -28.57 -12.24 -14.58
N SER A 26 -28.18 -13.31 -15.28
CA SER A 26 -28.64 -14.67 -15.06
C SER A 26 -28.16 -15.24 -13.72
N PHE A 27 -29.07 -15.97 -13.08
CA PHE A 27 -28.81 -16.94 -12.03
C PHE A 27 -27.87 -18.05 -12.54
N VAL A 28 -26.88 -18.44 -11.74
CA VAL A 28 -26.19 -19.74 -11.85
C VAL A 28 -26.05 -20.32 -10.45
N SER A 29 -26.47 -21.58 -10.30
CA SER A 29 -26.44 -22.38 -9.06
C SER A 29 -25.01 -22.74 -8.62
N PRO A 30 -24.77 -23.10 -7.35
CA PRO A 30 -23.44 -23.42 -6.85
C PRO A 30 -23.15 -24.90 -7.03
N ASP A 31 -22.15 -25.25 -7.84
CA ASP A 31 -21.50 -26.57 -7.77
C ASP A 31 -19.99 -26.38 -7.60
N THR A 32 -19.46 -27.04 -6.58
CA THR A 32 -18.09 -26.91 -6.04
C THR A 32 -17.15 -27.92 -6.69
N PRO A 33 -15.95 -27.54 -7.17
CA PRO A 33 -14.89 -28.50 -7.44
C PRO A 33 -13.99 -28.73 -6.22
N ARG A 34 -13.50 -29.97 -6.11
CA ARG A 34 -12.78 -30.54 -4.97
C ARG A 34 -11.30 -30.11 -4.92
N LEU A 35 -10.84 -29.77 -3.71
CA LEU A 35 -9.48 -29.36 -3.35
C LEU A 35 -8.45 -30.51 -3.42
N ALA A 36 -7.24 -30.21 -3.91
CA ALA A 36 -6.04 -31.05 -3.77
C ALA A 36 -5.08 -30.48 -2.70
N ARG A 37 -4.42 -31.40 -1.99
CA ARG A 37 -3.77 -31.27 -0.67
C ARG A 37 -2.56 -30.31 -0.56
N ARG A 38 -2.48 -29.74 0.65
CA ARG A 38 -1.49 -28.84 1.28
C ARG A 38 -0.09 -29.48 1.48
N HIS A 39 0.93 -28.63 1.61
CA HIS A 39 2.22 -28.97 2.22
C HIS A 39 2.64 -27.83 3.19
N GLU A 40 2.87 -28.17 4.46
CA GLU A 40 3.15 -27.27 5.58
C GLU A 40 4.64 -26.92 5.70
N THR A 41 4.96 -25.68 6.11
CA THR A 41 6.20 -25.32 6.84
C THR A 41 5.98 -24.10 7.75
N GLN A 42 6.67 -24.09 8.90
CA GLN A 42 6.49 -23.28 10.13
C GLN A 42 6.71 -21.75 9.99
N PRO A 43 6.10 -20.90 10.86
CA PRO A 43 6.22 -19.44 10.81
C PRO A 43 7.43 -18.89 11.60
N SER A 44 8.09 -17.85 11.08
CA SER A 44 8.98 -16.97 11.85
C SER A 44 8.32 -15.61 12.12
N ASP A 45 8.60 -15.08 13.30
CA ASP A 45 7.82 -14.08 14.05
C ASP A 45 8.20 -12.61 13.73
N GLN A 46 8.61 -12.26 12.50
CA GLN A 46 9.46 -11.06 12.32
C GLN A 46 8.95 -9.91 11.42
N ALA A 47 7.70 -9.87 10.98
CA ALA A 47 7.22 -8.70 10.21
C ALA A 47 5.72 -8.39 10.41
N ALA A 48 5.37 -7.78 11.54
CA ALA A 48 4.02 -7.23 11.72
C ALA A 48 3.94 -5.81 11.14
N CYS A 49 3.27 -5.65 9.99
CA CYS A 49 2.82 -4.33 9.52
C CYS A 49 1.92 -3.68 10.58
N PHE A 50 2.11 -2.39 10.86
CA PHE A 50 1.31 -1.64 11.85
C PHE A 50 -0.21 -1.81 11.66
N VAL A 51 -0.68 -1.76 10.41
CA VAL A 51 -2.09 -1.97 10.09
C VAL A 51 -2.52 -3.43 10.36
N HIS A 52 -1.68 -4.41 10.07
CA HIS A 52 -1.96 -5.82 10.41
C HIS A 52 -1.88 -6.09 11.91
N SER A 53 -1.05 -5.37 12.67
CA SER A 53 -1.03 -5.40 14.15
C SER A 53 -2.35 -4.87 14.74
N LEU A 54 -2.90 -3.81 14.16
CA LEU A 54 -4.22 -3.27 14.52
C LEU A 54 -5.39 -4.17 14.10
N LEU A 55 -5.26 -4.86 12.96
CA LEU A 55 -6.27 -5.81 12.46
C LEU A 55 -6.18 -7.18 13.16
N GLY A 56 -5.00 -7.53 13.68
CA GLY A 56 -4.67 -8.82 14.31
C GLY A 56 -4.94 -8.88 15.82
N GLN A 57 -5.74 -7.96 16.38
CA GLN A 57 -6.31 -8.10 17.72
C GLN A 57 -7.72 -8.74 17.61
N PRO A 58 -7.86 -10.08 17.55
CA PRO A 58 -9.17 -10.68 17.66
C PRO A 58 -9.62 -10.61 19.13
N ARG A 59 -10.81 -10.03 19.34
CA ARG A 59 -11.64 -10.12 20.56
C ARG A 59 -11.23 -9.27 21.77
N ALA A 60 -11.62 -7.98 21.76
CA ALA A 60 -12.03 -7.28 22.99
C ALA A 60 -12.87 -6.02 22.69
N VAL A 61 -13.83 -6.09 21.77
CA VAL A 61 -14.94 -5.13 21.75
C VAL A 61 -16.20 -5.90 21.33
N GLN A 62 -16.77 -6.61 22.29
CA GLN A 62 -18.14 -7.12 22.18
C GLN A 62 -19.04 -5.89 22.38
N LEU A 63 -19.39 -5.23 21.28
CA LEU A 63 -20.50 -4.28 21.27
C LEU A 63 -21.72 -5.08 20.84
N ASP A 64 -22.62 -5.32 21.78
CA ASP A 64 -23.91 -5.93 21.52
C ASP A 64 -24.67 -5.09 20.48
N ASN A 65 -25.16 -5.74 19.42
CA ASN A 65 -26.06 -5.10 18.46
C ASN A 65 -27.43 -4.93 19.11
N ILE A 66 -27.86 -3.67 19.28
CA ILE A 66 -29.22 -3.31 19.70
C ILE A 66 -29.99 -2.91 18.44
N ASP A 67 -31.16 -3.49 18.21
CA ASP A 67 -32.08 -3.09 17.16
C ASP A 67 -32.89 -1.83 17.55
N GLU A 68 -33.54 -1.20 16.59
CA GLU A 68 -34.28 0.07 16.76
C GLU A 68 -35.50 0.00 17.72
N HIS A 69 -35.74 -1.15 18.37
CA HIS A 69 -36.80 -1.33 19.35
C HIS A 69 -36.30 -1.88 20.70
N GLY A 70 -34.98 -1.95 20.92
CA GLY A 70 -34.40 -2.15 22.25
C GLY A 70 -34.57 -3.54 22.85
N LYS A 71 -34.63 -4.62 22.04
CA LYS A 71 -34.55 -5.99 22.55
C LYS A 71 -33.29 -6.71 22.08
N ALA A 72 -32.59 -7.31 23.04
CA ALA A 72 -31.41 -8.12 22.78
C ALA A 72 -31.78 -9.40 22.01
N VAL A 73 -31.19 -9.59 20.83
CA VAL A 73 -31.30 -10.83 20.04
C VAL A 73 -30.04 -11.65 20.27
N THR A 74 -30.18 -12.79 20.95
CA THR A 74 -29.13 -13.81 20.99
C THR A 74 -29.19 -14.66 19.71
N PRO A 75 -28.14 -14.68 18.87
CA PRO A 75 -28.09 -15.66 17.80
C PRO A 75 -27.79 -17.03 18.42
N SER A 76 -28.67 -17.99 18.11
CA SER A 76 -28.53 -19.40 18.45
C SER A 76 -27.23 -19.97 17.89
N VAL A 77 -26.48 -20.61 18.79
CA VAL A 77 -25.27 -21.40 18.54
C VAL A 77 -25.52 -22.45 17.46
N GLY A 78 -24.71 -22.44 16.41
CA GLY A 78 -24.71 -23.44 15.35
C GLY A 78 -23.33 -23.62 14.72
N GLN A 79 -22.65 -24.68 15.16
CA GLN A 79 -21.45 -25.34 14.62
C GLN A 79 -20.09 -24.63 14.72
N GLN A 80 -19.31 -25.15 15.68
CA GLN A 80 -17.86 -25.13 15.71
C GLN A 80 -17.30 -25.63 14.37
N PHE A 81 -16.50 -24.81 13.71
CA PHE A 81 -15.56 -25.29 12.69
C PHE A 81 -14.16 -25.13 13.24
N GLU A 82 -13.46 -26.27 13.24
CA GLU A 82 -12.12 -26.46 13.74
C GLU A 82 -11.10 -25.64 12.95
N ASP A 83 -10.11 -25.18 13.70
CA ASP A 83 -8.91 -24.49 13.29
C ASP A 83 -8.11 -25.31 12.27
N GLY A 84 -7.83 -24.72 11.11
CA GLY A 84 -7.25 -25.40 9.96
C GLY A 84 -6.42 -24.45 9.12
N GLY A 85 -5.31 -23.98 9.70
CA GLY A 85 -4.38 -23.03 9.11
C GLY A 85 -3.98 -23.31 7.66
N ASP A 86 -3.99 -22.24 6.87
CA ASP A 86 -3.05 -21.89 5.81
C ASP A 86 -3.57 -20.56 5.22
N ASN A 87 -2.75 -19.51 5.22
CA ASN A 87 -2.92 -18.37 4.35
C ASN A 87 -1.55 -17.70 4.21
N THR A 88 -0.71 -18.36 3.41
CA THR A 88 0.02 -17.59 2.40
C THR A 88 -0.97 -16.68 1.69
N SER A 89 -0.56 -15.44 1.37
CA SER A 89 -1.30 -14.50 0.55
C SER A 89 -1.96 -15.18 -0.65
N GLY A 90 -3.20 -15.66 -0.45
CA GLY A 90 -3.99 -16.28 -1.49
C GLY A 90 -4.32 -15.21 -2.52
N PRO A 91 -4.24 -15.52 -3.82
CA PRO A 91 -4.48 -14.53 -4.84
C PRO A 91 -5.90 -13.99 -4.63
N SER A 92 -6.05 -12.67 -4.54
CA SER A 92 -7.33 -11.93 -4.44
C SER A 92 -8.42 -12.46 -5.40
N ARG A 93 -8.00 -13.15 -6.47
CA ARG A 93 -8.79 -13.90 -7.46
C ARG A 93 -9.74 -14.97 -6.91
N LEU A 94 -9.57 -15.44 -5.68
CA LEU A 94 -10.42 -16.49 -5.10
C LEU A 94 -11.51 -15.94 -4.18
N LEU A 95 -11.59 -14.63 -4.00
CA LEU A 95 -12.58 -14.01 -3.13
C LEU A 95 -13.94 -13.93 -3.83
N THR A 96 -14.97 -14.41 -3.16
CA THR A 96 -16.36 -14.26 -3.58
C THR A 96 -16.76 -12.78 -3.59
N LYS A 97 -17.82 -12.45 -4.34
CA LYS A 97 -18.39 -11.08 -4.37
C LYS A 97 -18.73 -10.55 -2.97
N ARG A 98 -19.15 -11.44 -2.06
CA ARG A 98 -19.44 -11.10 -0.67
C ARG A 98 -18.16 -10.74 0.08
N GLU A 99 -17.13 -11.58 0.00
CA GLU A 99 -15.84 -11.32 0.67
C GLU A 99 -15.17 -10.05 0.17
N LEU A 100 -15.26 -9.76 -1.14
CA LEU A 100 -14.77 -8.49 -1.69
C LEU A 100 -15.55 -7.28 -1.16
N SER A 101 -16.87 -7.40 -1.03
CA SER A 101 -17.71 -6.33 -0.47
C SER A 101 -17.41 -6.10 1.01
N ASP A 102 -17.27 -7.17 1.79
CA ASP A 102 -16.95 -7.13 3.21
C ASP A 102 -15.54 -6.56 3.43
N MET A 103 -14.56 -6.95 2.61
CA MET A 103 -13.21 -6.36 2.63
C MET A 103 -13.26 -4.86 2.35
N ALA A 104 -13.95 -4.45 1.29
CA ALA A 104 -14.07 -3.03 0.94
C ALA A 104 -14.72 -2.21 2.05
N TRP A 105 -15.75 -2.76 2.71
CA TRP A 105 -16.40 -2.13 3.85
C TRP A 105 -15.43 -1.99 5.05
N ASN A 106 -14.75 -3.08 5.42
CA ASN A 106 -13.82 -3.11 6.54
C ASN A 106 -12.66 -2.12 6.35
N VAL A 107 -12.10 -2.06 5.14
CA VAL A 107 -11.01 -1.14 4.80
C VAL A 107 -11.47 0.33 4.88
N ARG A 108 -12.68 0.64 4.42
CA ARG A 108 -13.25 2.00 4.55
C ARG A 108 -13.50 2.38 6.00
N ALA A 109 -14.08 1.48 6.79
CA ALA A 109 -14.32 1.70 8.22
C ALA A 109 -13.01 1.93 8.98
N LEU A 110 -11.98 1.12 8.68
CA LEU A 110 -10.64 1.26 9.22
C LEU A 110 -10.02 2.61 8.84
N SER A 111 -10.07 2.98 7.55
CA SER A 111 -9.54 4.26 7.06
C SER A 111 -10.18 5.46 7.78
N LYS A 112 -11.50 5.43 7.99
CA LYS A 112 -12.22 6.48 8.73
C LYS A 112 -11.77 6.56 10.20
N LYS A 113 -11.60 5.41 10.86
CA LYS A 113 -11.08 5.38 12.24
C LYS A 113 -9.65 5.90 12.31
N LEU A 114 -8.75 5.43 11.47
CA LEU A 114 -7.34 5.84 11.47
C LEU A 114 -7.16 7.33 11.14
N GLY A 115 -7.98 7.89 10.26
CA GLY A 115 -7.95 9.32 9.98
C GLY A 115 -8.30 10.22 11.17
N SER A 116 -9.08 9.70 12.14
CA SER A 116 -9.45 10.42 13.36
C SER A 116 -8.50 10.20 14.54
N LEU A 117 -7.62 9.20 14.47
CA LEU A 117 -6.72 8.83 15.57
C LEU A 117 -5.36 9.51 15.41
N LYS A 118 -4.88 10.11 16.51
CA LYS A 118 -3.47 10.49 16.63
C LYS A 118 -2.68 9.27 17.08
N LEU A 119 -1.78 8.81 16.22
CA LEU A 119 -0.95 7.65 16.43
C LEU A 119 0.46 8.08 16.84
N LYS A 120 0.94 7.58 17.97
CA LYS A 120 2.32 7.77 18.39
C LYS A 120 3.20 6.69 17.74
N LEU A 121 4.15 7.11 16.92
CA LEU A 121 5.05 6.21 16.22
C LEU A 121 6.28 5.93 17.09
N ASN A 122 6.62 4.65 17.28
CA ASN A 122 7.86 4.25 17.93
C ASN A 122 8.94 4.03 16.86
N VAL A 123 9.54 5.12 16.40
CA VAL A 123 10.50 5.10 15.28
C VAL A 123 11.91 4.91 15.82
N HIS A 124 12.62 3.89 15.34
CA HIS A 124 14.06 3.73 15.62
C HIS A 124 14.86 3.80 14.32
N SER A 125 14.34 3.22 13.24
CA SER A 125 14.98 3.19 11.93
C SER A 125 14.23 4.08 10.95
N ILE A 126 14.90 5.15 10.52
CA ILE A 126 14.37 6.14 9.57
C ILE A 126 15.06 5.95 8.23
N PHE A 127 14.24 5.90 7.18
CA PHE A 127 14.71 5.73 5.82
C PHE A 127 14.46 6.99 5.02
N ILE A 128 15.52 7.57 4.46
CA ILE A 128 15.43 8.79 3.64
C ILE A 128 15.50 8.37 2.18
N LEU A 129 14.45 8.74 1.44
CA LEU A 129 14.31 8.54 0.01
C LEU A 129 14.34 9.90 -0.68
N THR A 130 15.19 10.04 -1.70
CA THR A 130 15.35 11.33 -2.38
C THR A 130 15.14 11.18 -3.87
N LYS A 131 14.65 12.24 -4.52
CA LYS A 131 14.55 12.23 -5.97
C LYS A 131 15.95 12.00 -6.58
N PRO A 132 16.11 11.03 -7.49
CA PRO A 132 17.41 10.73 -8.07
C PRO A 132 17.88 11.86 -9.00
N GLN A 133 19.20 11.93 -9.23
CA GLN A 133 19.88 12.81 -10.19
C GLN A 133 19.82 14.31 -9.91
N ASP A 134 19.21 14.74 -8.80
CA ASP A 134 19.23 16.12 -8.37
C ASP A 134 20.32 16.33 -7.32
N GLN A 135 21.41 17.00 -7.71
CA GLN A 135 22.54 17.24 -6.81
C GLN A 135 22.15 18.14 -5.63
N SER A 136 21.24 19.10 -5.82
CA SER A 136 20.83 20.00 -4.75
C SER A 136 20.24 19.26 -3.54
N LEU A 137 19.65 18.08 -3.79
CA LEU A 137 19.05 17.24 -2.76
C LEU A 137 20.06 16.50 -1.91
N ALA A 138 21.28 16.26 -2.40
CA ALA A 138 22.32 15.65 -1.57
C ALA A 138 22.63 16.52 -0.35
N ARG A 139 22.71 17.85 -0.55
CA ARG A 139 22.86 18.82 0.54
C ARG A 139 21.66 18.82 1.50
N LEU A 140 20.44 18.82 0.98
CA LEU A 140 19.25 18.80 1.85
C LEU A 140 19.11 17.49 2.61
N THR A 141 19.52 16.38 1.99
CA THR A 141 19.60 15.07 2.64
C THR A 141 20.63 15.08 3.75
N LYS A 142 21.79 15.73 3.56
CA LYS A 142 22.77 15.97 4.61
C LYS A 142 22.14 16.73 5.78
N GLU A 143 21.45 17.82 5.50
CA GLU A 143 20.80 18.65 6.55
C GLU A 143 19.80 17.84 7.39
N VAL A 144 18.91 17.08 6.76
CA VAL A 144 17.96 16.21 7.47
C VAL A 144 18.69 15.09 8.24
N THR A 145 19.69 14.47 7.62
CA THR A 145 20.44 13.37 8.24
C THR A 145 21.22 13.84 9.47
N SER A 146 21.91 14.98 9.38
CA SER A 146 22.61 15.59 10.50
C SER A 146 21.64 15.96 11.62
N TRP A 147 20.47 16.51 11.30
CA TRP A 147 19.45 16.83 12.32
C TRP A 147 18.90 15.58 13.02
N LEU A 148 18.64 14.50 12.29
CA LEU A 148 18.16 13.23 12.86
C LEU A 148 19.23 12.49 13.66
N LEU A 149 20.50 12.65 13.29
CA LEU A 149 21.62 12.04 14.01
C LEU A 149 22.14 12.93 15.16
N GLY A 150 21.70 14.19 15.22
CA GLY A 150 22.19 15.16 16.18
C GLY A 150 21.87 14.83 17.65
N PRO A 151 22.61 15.44 18.60
CA PRO A 151 22.47 15.16 20.03
C PRO A 151 21.16 15.69 20.64
N GLU A 152 20.47 16.59 19.94
CA GLU A 152 19.18 17.15 20.38
C GLU A 152 18.03 16.12 20.32
N GLN A 153 18.24 15.01 19.61
CA GLN A 153 17.23 13.98 19.48
C GLN A 153 17.13 13.14 20.76
N ARG A 154 15.90 13.01 21.28
CA ARG A 154 15.62 12.23 22.50
C ARG A 154 15.86 10.73 22.33
N VAL A 155 15.80 10.24 21.08
CA VAL A 155 15.94 8.84 20.73
C VAL A 155 17.10 8.71 19.75
N PRO A 156 18.01 7.75 19.93
CA PRO A 156 19.11 7.52 18.99
C PRO A 156 18.59 6.83 17.74
N TYR A 157 18.18 7.61 16.74
CA TYR A 157 17.72 7.07 15.46
C TYR A 157 18.87 6.47 14.64
N THR A 158 18.58 5.36 13.96
CA THR A 158 19.38 4.81 12.85
C THR A 158 18.82 5.38 11.55
N VAL A 159 19.67 6.03 10.75
CA VAL A 159 19.25 6.70 9.51
C VAL A 159 19.85 5.97 8.32
N TYR A 160 18.97 5.52 7.42
CA TYR A 160 19.31 4.88 6.17
C TYR A 160 19.21 5.88 5.02
N VAL A 161 20.30 6.10 4.31
CA VAL A 161 20.37 6.94 3.10
C VAL A 161 20.77 6.12 1.88
N GLU A 162 20.48 6.59 0.67
CA GLU A 162 20.81 5.85 -0.55
C GLU A 162 22.32 5.60 -0.65
N LYS A 163 22.71 4.38 -1.03
CA LYS A 163 24.12 3.98 -1.17
C LYS A 163 24.93 4.87 -2.13
N ARG A 164 24.27 5.49 -3.11
CA ARG A 164 24.95 6.46 -4.00
C ARG A 164 25.48 7.70 -3.26
N LEU A 165 24.90 8.05 -2.11
CA LEU A 165 25.31 9.22 -1.33
C LEU A 165 26.55 8.95 -0.47
N GLU A 166 26.97 7.70 -0.33
CA GLU A 166 28.13 7.30 0.48
C GLU A 166 29.41 8.03 0.07
N ASN A 167 29.61 8.22 -1.23
CA ASN A 167 30.78 8.89 -1.80
C ASN A 167 30.45 10.26 -2.42
N ASP A 168 29.26 10.81 -2.12
CA ASP A 168 28.82 12.09 -2.68
C ASP A 168 29.44 13.27 -1.90
N SER A 169 30.04 14.21 -2.62
CA SER A 169 30.76 15.34 -2.03
C SER A 169 29.85 16.39 -1.38
N GLN A 170 28.59 16.48 -1.79
CA GLN A 170 27.62 17.39 -1.18
C GLN A 170 26.95 16.77 0.04
N PHE A 171 26.78 15.44 0.06
CA PHE A 171 26.32 14.72 1.24
C PHE A 171 27.39 14.71 2.34
N ASP A 172 28.65 14.49 1.98
CA ASP A 172 29.81 14.61 2.87
C ASP A 172 29.59 13.91 4.22
N ALA A 173 29.46 12.58 4.16
CA ALA A 173 29.23 11.72 5.31
C ALA A 173 30.33 11.86 6.39
N GLU A 174 31.55 12.23 5.99
CA GLU A 174 32.66 12.47 6.91
C GLU A 174 32.39 13.67 7.81
N SER A 175 31.87 14.77 7.28
CA SER A 175 31.49 15.95 8.08
C SER A 175 30.44 15.60 9.12
N ILE A 176 29.43 14.80 8.77
CA ILE A 176 28.40 14.33 9.72
C ILE A 176 29.05 13.55 10.86
N CYS A 177 29.97 12.63 10.54
CA CYS A 177 30.66 11.81 11.54
C CYS A 177 31.69 12.60 12.39
N LYS A 178 32.24 13.70 11.86
CA LYS A 178 33.16 14.59 12.60
C LYS A 178 32.40 15.43 13.62
N GLU A 179 31.20 15.91 13.27
CA GLU A 179 30.32 16.66 14.17
C GLU A 179 29.77 15.77 15.30
N GLU A 180 29.33 14.56 14.96
CA GLU A 180 28.76 13.63 15.92
C GLU A 180 29.40 12.23 15.77
N PRO A 181 30.39 11.86 16.60
CA PRO A 181 31.10 10.58 16.48
C PRO A 181 30.20 9.35 16.59
N THR A 182 29.08 9.44 17.33
CA THR A 182 28.11 8.34 17.45
C THR A 182 27.33 8.11 16.15
N ALA A 183 27.28 9.09 15.24
CA ALA A 183 26.59 9.00 13.96
C ALA A 183 27.19 7.90 13.08
N LYS A 184 28.49 7.61 13.18
CA LYS A 184 29.17 6.59 12.36
C LYS A 184 28.56 5.19 12.49
N GLN A 185 28.02 4.86 13.66
CA GLN A 185 27.37 3.55 13.89
C GLN A 185 25.91 3.54 13.43
N ARG A 186 25.26 4.71 13.39
CA ARG A 186 23.82 4.90 13.14
C ARG A 186 23.49 5.33 11.71
N LEU A 187 24.43 5.91 10.98
CA LEU A 187 24.31 6.18 9.55
C LEU A 187 24.54 4.87 8.78
N LYS A 188 23.54 4.48 8.00
CA LYS A 188 23.54 3.28 7.18
C LYS A 188 23.20 3.63 5.75
N TYR A 189 23.62 2.76 4.84
CA TYR A 189 23.37 2.91 3.42
C TYR A 189 22.47 1.79 2.92
N TRP A 190 21.50 2.14 2.07
CA TRP A 190 20.57 1.17 1.50
C TRP A 190 20.69 1.09 -0.01
N ASP A 191 20.41 -0.10 -0.52
CA ASP A 191 20.17 -0.39 -1.93
C ASP A 191 18.88 -1.21 -2.08
N ASN A 192 18.43 -1.44 -3.31
CA ASN A 192 17.17 -2.15 -3.58
C ASN A 192 17.19 -3.57 -2.98
N CYS A 193 18.34 -4.26 -3.06
CA CYS A 193 18.50 -5.61 -2.50
C CYS A 193 18.27 -5.63 -0.99
N LEU A 194 18.83 -4.66 -0.26
CA LEU A 194 18.64 -4.56 1.19
C LEU A 194 17.16 -4.44 1.55
N ILE A 195 16.37 -3.69 0.78
CA ILE A 195 14.95 -3.49 1.07
C ILE A 195 14.09 -4.68 0.66
N GLU A 196 14.42 -5.33 -0.46
CA GLU A 196 13.78 -6.57 -0.87
C GLU A 196 13.95 -7.66 0.21
N ASP A 197 15.15 -7.82 0.74
CA ASP A 197 15.48 -8.84 1.75
C ASP A 197 15.01 -8.45 3.16
N HIS A 198 15.13 -7.17 3.52
CA HIS A 198 14.99 -6.69 4.91
C HIS A 198 14.03 -5.50 5.07
N HIS A 199 12.88 -5.52 4.38
CA HIS A 199 11.83 -4.50 4.51
C HIS A 199 11.36 -4.22 5.96
N HIS A 200 11.51 -5.17 6.88
CA HIS A 200 11.15 -5.03 8.30
C HIS A 200 12.11 -4.13 9.10
N LEU A 201 13.28 -3.78 8.55
CA LEU A 201 14.22 -2.88 9.22
C LEU A 201 13.78 -1.42 9.20
N VAL A 202 12.79 -1.06 8.39
CA VAL A 202 12.35 0.32 8.20
C VAL A 202 11.06 0.58 8.96
N ASP A 203 11.14 1.44 9.98
CA ASP A 203 9.97 1.84 10.77
C ASP A 203 9.25 3.06 10.17
N PHE A 204 10.00 3.92 9.47
CA PHE A 204 9.50 5.20 8.99
C PHE A 204 10.25 5.66 7.74
N VAL A 205 9.53 6.19 6.76
CA VAL A 205 10.10 6.69 5.51
C VAL A 205 9.90 8.20 5.41
N ILE A 206 10.98 8.93 5.15
CA ILE A 206 10.96 10.35 4.79
C ILE A 206 11.27 10.47 3.31
N THR A 207 10.41 11.11 2.54
CA THR A 207 10.67 11.37 1.11
C THR A 207 10.97 12.84 0.87
N LEU A 208 12.08 13.13 0.19
CA LEU A 208 12.48 14.46 -0.25
C LEU A 208 12.32 14.54 -1.78
N GLY A 209 11.22 15.13 -2.25
CA GLY A 209 11.01 15.33 -3.68
C GLY A 209 9.58 15.71 -4.04
N GLY A 210 9.13 15.27 -5.22
CA GLY A 210 7.73 15.40 -5.64
C GLY A 210 6.93 14.10 -5.48
N ASP A 211 5.73 14.06 -6.05
CA ASP A 211 4.84 12.90 -6.04
C ASP A 211 5.51 11.62 -6.58
N GLY A 212 6.34 11.74 -7.61
CA GLY A 212 7.10 10.61 -8.16
C GLY A 212 8.01 9.91 -7.15
N THR A 213 8.50 10.63 -6.14
CA THR A 213 9.32 10.07 -5.05
C THR A 213 8.46 9.20 -4.13
N VAL A 214 7.20 9.60 -3.89
CA VAL A 214 6.24 8.83 -3.11
C VAL A 214 5.81 7.57 -3.87
N LEU A 215 5.63 7.67 -5.19
CA LEU A 215 5.38 6.50 -6.04
C LEU A 215 6.56 5.53 -6.02
N TYR A 216 7.78 6.06 -6.03
CA TYR A 216 8.98 5.24 -5.91
C TYR A 216 9.08 4.54 -4.55
N ALA A 217 8.70 5.20 -3.45
CA ALA A 217 8.58 4.54 -2.14
C ALA A 217 7.56 3.38 -2.19
N SER A 218 6.38 3.60 -2.78
CA SER A 218 5.39 2.53 -2.94
C SER A 218 5.93 1.37 -3.80
N TRP A 219 6.74 1.66 -4.82
CA TRP A 219 7.38 0.65 -5.65
C TRP A 219 8.43 -0.16 -4.87
N LEU A 220 9.25 0.51 -4.05
CA LEU A 220 10.28 -0.14 -3.25
C LEU A 220 9.69 -1.11 -2.22
N PHE A 221 8.56 -0.73 -1.59
CA PHE A 221 7.90 -1.52 -0.57
C PHE A 221 6.71 -2.32 -1.13
N GLN A 222 6.99 -3.39 -1.89
CA GLN A 222 5.95 -4.23 -2.52
C GLN A 222 5.08 -5.05 -1.54
N ARG A 223 5.50 -5.21 -0.27
CA ARG A 223 4.73 -5.96 0.74
C ARG A 223 4.13 -5.03 1.79
N VAL A 224 4.93 -4.70 2.80
CA VAL A 224 4.56 -3.81 3.91
C VAL A 224 5.18 -2.44 3.65
N VAL A 225 4.35 -1.40 3.67
CA VAL A 225 4.79 -0.01 3.53
C VAL A 225 4.83 0.63 4.92
N PRO A 226 6.00 1.06 5.41
CA PRO A 226 6.09 1.85 6.63
C PRO A 226 5.36 3.20 6.45
N PRO A 227 4.97 3.90 7.52
CA PRO A 227 4.44 5.25 7.41
C PRO A 227 5.40 6.15 6.59
N VAL A 228 4.85 6.80 5.57
CA VAL A 228 5.60 7.68 4.66
C VAL A 228 5.23 9.14 4.95
N LEU A 229 6.24 9.95 5.24
CA LEU A 229 6.12 11.40 5.40
C LEU A 229 6.88 12.10 4.28
N SER A 230 6.18 12.98 3.55
CA SER A 230 6.67 13.48 2.26
C SER A 230 6.80 15.00 2.24
N PHE A 231 8.01 15.48 2.01
CA PHE A 231 8.35 16.90 1.87
C PHE A 231 8.47 17.29 0.40
N SER A 232 7.77 18.37 0.02
CA SER A 232 7.94 19.05 -1.26
C SER A 232 9.08 20.06 -1.20
N LEU A 233 9.87 20.12 -2.27
CA LEU A 233 11.05 20.98 -2.40
C LEU A 233 10.83 22.10 -3.45
N GLY A 234 9.58 22.45 -3.68
CA GLY A 234 9.13 23.31 -4.77
C GLY A 234 7.62 23.41 -4.75
N SER A 235 6.96 23.34 -5.91
CA SER A 235 5.49 23.33 -5.96
C SER A 235 4.90 22.18 -5.14
N LEU A 236 3.92 22.48 -4.29
CA LEU A 236 3.18 21.49 -3.51
C LEU A 236 2.53 20.46 -4.45
N GLY A 237 2.79 19.18 -4.19
CA GLY A 237 2.21 18.06 -4.93
C GLY A 237 0.91 17.57 -4.30
N PHE A 238 0.29 16.55 -4.89
CA PHE A 238 -0.92 15.94 -4.32
C PHE A 238 -0.58 14.96 -3.18
N LEU A 239 0.58 14.30 -3.27
CA LEU A 239 1.06 13.33 -2.28
C LEU A 239 2.04 13.97 -1.28
N THR A 240 2.80 14.98 -1.71
CA THR A 240 3.70 15.76 -0.85
C THR A 240 2.95 16.87 -0.13
N LYS A 241 2.68 16.68 1.17
CA LYS A 241 1.84 17.59 1.96
C LYS A 241 2.59 18.63 2.78
N PHE A 242 3.90 18.46 2.95
CA PHE A 242 4.70 19.29 3.84
C PHE A 242 5.74 20.05 3.05
N ASP A 243 5.93 21.33 3.39
CA ASP A 243 7.06 22.10 2.87
C ASP A 243 8.35 21.63 3.55
N PHE A 244 9.42 21.55 2.77
CA PHE A 244 10.73 21.20 3.30
C PHE A 244 11.25 22.27 4.26
N ASP A 245 10.93 23.55 4.07
CA ASP A 245 11.42 24.63 4.95
C ASP A 245 11.03 24.40 6.42
N ASP A 246 9.90 23.73 6.66
CA ASP A 246 9.36 23.40 7.98
C ASP A 246 9.67 21.96 8.43
N TYR A 247 10.68 21.29 7.84
CA TYR A 247 10.92 19.86 8.11
C TYR A 247 11.21 19.55 9.58
N LYS A 248 11.97 20.42 10.27
CA LYS A 248 12.36 20.21 11.67
C LYS A 248 11.15 20.20 12.59
N GLU A 249 10.30 21.23 12.48
CA GLU A 249 9.07 21.32 13.28
C GLU A 249 8.14 20.16 12.96
N THR A 250 7.96 19.86 11.68
CA THR A 250 7.07 18.78 11.22
C THR A 250 7.49 17.41 11.75
N LEU A 251 8.78 17.06 11.64
CA LEU A 251 9.31 15.80 12.16
C LEU A 251 9.27 15.75 13.68
N GLN A 252 9.64 16.85 14.36
CA GLN A 252 9.60 16.92 15.81
C GLN A 252 8.17 16.71 16.33
N ARG A 253 7.18 17.36 15.73
CA ARG A 253 5.77 17.18 16.07
C ARG A 253 5.31 15.75 15.79
N ALA A 254 5.68 15.19 14.64
CA ALA A 254 5.33 13.83 14.26
C ALA A 254 5.83 12.78 15.27
N PHE A 255 7.08 12.91 15.74
CA PHE A 255 7.68 11.96 16.68
C PHE A 255 7.25 12.18 18.13
N THR A 256 6.90 13.40 18.53
CA THR A 256 6.55 13.72 19.93
C THR A 256 5.06 13.69 20.22
N GLU A 257 4.25 14.33 19.39
CA GLU A 257 2.79 14.48 19.55
C GLU A 257 2.00 13.38 18.84
N GLY A 258 2.65 12.65 17.94
CA GLY A 258 2.03 11.65 17.08
C GLY A 258 1.46 12.25 15.80
N VAL A 259 1.03 11.37 14.90
CA VAL A 259 0.57 11.72 13.55
C VAL A 259 -0.83 11.16 13.29
N THR A 260 -1.58 11.83 12.43
CA THR A 260 -2.75 11.23 11.81
C THR A 260 -2.31 10.53 10.52
N VAL A 261 -2.75 9.29 10.32
CA VAL A 261 -2.36 8.50 9.15
C VAL A 261 -3.50 8.44 8.15
N SER A 262 -3.19 8.72 6.89
CA SER A 262 -4.11 8.56 5.78
C SER A 262 -3.74 7.29 5.02
N LEU A 263 -4.64 6.31 5.02
CA LEU A 263 -4.46 5.09 4.23
C LEU A 263 -4.79 5.36 2.76
N ARG A 264 -3.91 4.88 1.87
CA ARG A 264 -4.13 4.84 0.42
C ARG A 264 -4.17 3.39 -0.04
N LEU A 265 -5.16 3.07 -0.87
CA LEU A 265 -5.30 1.74 -1.46
C LEU A 265 -4.27 1.55 -2.57
N ARG A 266 -3.81 0.31 -2.73
CA ARG A 266 -2.99 -0.12 -3.87
C ARG A 266 -3.71 -1.22 -4.62
N PHE A 267 -3.57 -1.22 -5.93
CA PHE A 267 -3.95 -2.34 -6.77
C PHE A 267 -2.91 -3.45 -6.68
N GLU A 268 -3.39 -4.68 -6.53
CA GLU A 268 -2.58 -5.86 -6.78
C GLU A 268 -2.75 -6.26 -8.24
N CYS A 269 -1.69 -6.16 -9.03
CA CYS A 269 -1.66 -6.56 -10.43
C CYS A 269 -0.82 -7.82 -10.56
N THR A 270 -1.38 -8.86 -11.18
CA THR A 270 -0.64 -10.08 -11.49
C THR A 270 -0.63 -10.31 -13.00
N VAL A 271 0.57 -10.33 -13.58
CA VAL A 271 0.80 -10.63 -14.99
C VAL A 271 0.58 -12.12 -15.22
N MET A 272 -0.35 -12.44 -16.12
CA MET A 272 -0.67 -13.81 -16.52
C MET A 272 -0.06 -14.11 -17.89
N ARG A 273 0.69 -15.21 -17.98
CA ARG A 273 1.30 -15.66 -19.23
C ARG A 273 0.58 -16.89 -19.76
N SER A 274 0.19 -16.85 -21.02
CA SER A 274 -0.43 -18.00 -21.70
C SER A 274 0.55 -19.18 -21.72
N ARG A 275 0.05 -20.35 -21.36
CA ARG A 275 0.77 -21.63 -21.48
C ARG A 275 0.64 -22.14 -22.91
N ARG A 276 1.70 -22.72 -23.47
CA ARG A 276 1.60 -23.43 -24.75
C ARG A 276 0.95 -24.80 -24.50
N ARG A 277 -0.11 -25.15 -25.24
CA ARG A 277 -0.67 -26.52 -25.23
C ARG A 277 0.39 -27.50 -25.78
N SER A 278 0.42 -28.72 -25.25
CA SER A 278 1.35 -29.78 -25.69
C SER A 278 1.13 -30.11 -27.17
N SER A 279 2.25 -30.38 -27.86
CA SER A 279 2.46 -30.35 -29.31
C SER A 279 1.74 -31.44 -30.13
N GLY A 280 0.41 -31.49 -30.11
CA GLY A 280 -0.35 -32.49 -30.87
C GLY A 280 -1.66 -32.02 -31.50
N GLN A 281 -2.17 -30.83 -31.15
CA GLN A 281 -3.35 -30.25 -31.78
C GLN A 281 -2.93 -29.14 -32.76
N PRO A 282 -3.53 -29.06 -33.96
CA PRO A 282 -3.25 -27.98 -34.90
C PRO A 282 -3.46 -26.63 -34.20
N GLN A 283 -2.63 -25.63 -34.55
CA GLN A 283 -2.76 -24.26 -34.08
C GLN A 283 -4.08 -23.66 -34.57
N ILE A 284 -5.19 -24.01 -33.92
CA ILE A 284 -6.40 -23.20 -33.96
C ILE A 284 -6.00 -21.86 -33.33
N GLU A 285 -6.33 -20.75 -33.99
CA GLU A 285 -6.12 -19.42 -33.44
C GLU A 285 -6.75 -19.39 -32.04
N ARG A 286 -5.91 -19.16 -31.02
CA ARG A 286 -6.36 -19.15 -29.64
C ARG A 286 -7.17 -17.88 -29.41
N ASP A 287 -8.47 -18.02 -29.17
CA ASP A 287 -9.28 -16.93 -28.68
C ASP A 287 -9.12 -16.81 -27.15
N LEU A 288 -8.26 -15.88 -26.74
CA LEU A 288 -8.01 -15.61 -25.33
C LEU A 288 -9.26 -15.11 -24.59
N ALA A 289 -10.23 -14.51 -25.29
CA ALA A 289 -11.49 -14.10 -24.66
C ALA A 289 -12.31 -15.35 -24.31
N GLU A 290 -12.46 -16.31 -25.22
CA GLU A 290 -13.18 -17.55 -24.93
C GLU A 290 -12.48 -18.38 -23.84
N GLU A 291 -11.13 -18.43 -23.85
CA GLU A 291 -10.34 -19.12 -22.81
C GLU A 291 -10.44 -18.50 -21.41
N LEU A 292 -10.74 -17.19 -21.29
CA LEU A 292 -10.73 -16.47 -20.01
C LEU A 292 -12.13 -16.16 -19.47
N ILE A 293 -13.09 -15.91 -20.35
CA ILE A 293 -14.45 -15.44 -20.01
C ILE A 293 -15.56 -16.21 -20.76
N GLY A 294 -15.21 -17.16 -21.62
CA GLY A 294 -16.14 -17.95 -22.41
C GLY A 294 -16.39 -19.36 -21.86
N GLU A 295 -16.98 -20.19 -22.71
CA GLU A 295 -17.43 -21.55 -22.38
C GLU A 295 -16.27 -22.53 -22.14
N GLU A 296 -15.06 -22.21 -22.61
CA GLU A 296 -13.82 -22.98 -22.37
C GLU A 296 -13.11 -22.62 -21.04
N SER A 297 -13.70 -21.76 -20.20
CA SER A 297 -13.08 -21.32 -18.93
C SER A 297 -12.86 -22.44 -17.90
N ASP A 298 -13.54 -23.57 -18.04
CA ASP A 298 -13.36 -24.77 -17.20
C ASP A 298 -12.16 -25.64 -17.63
N ASP A 299 -11.56 -25.39 -18.79
CA ASP A 299 -10.35 -26.08 -19.24
C ASP A 299 -9.12 -25.55 -18.50
N ASN A 300 -8.66 -26.38 -17.56
CA ASN A 300 -7.49 -26.22 -16.71
C ASN A 300 -6.39 -25.26 -17.21
N VAL A 301 -6.30 -24.10 -16.57
CA VAL A 301 -5.11 -23.24 -16.45
C VAL A 301 -4.43 -22.91 -17.79
N THR A 302 -5.18 -22.23 -18.68
CA THR A 302 -4.64 -21.65 -19.94
C THR A 302 -3.50 -20.66 -19.69
N HIS A 303 -3.46 -20.04 -18.51
CA HIS A 303 -2.46 -19.06 -18.12
C HIS A 303 -1.84 -19.37 -16.76
N SER A 304 -0.55 -19.10 -16.60
CA SER A 304 0.14 -19.12 -15.30
C SER A 304 0.56 -17.73 -14.84
N PRO A 305 0.53 -17.46 -13.53
CA PRO A 305 1.08 -16.22 -12.98
C PRO A 305 2.60 -16.16 -13.24
N ASP A 306 3.07 -14.99 -13.64
CA ASP A 306 4.49 -14.69 -13.87
C ASP A 306 5.02 -13.74 -12.78
N LYS A 307 4.46 -12.53 -12.71
CA LYS A 307 4.87 -11.51 -11.73
C LYS A 307 3.67 -10.85 -11.08
N MET A 308 3.82 -10.44 -9.84
CA MET A 308 2.83 -9.69 -9.07
C MET A 308 3.43 -8.35 -8.62
N PHE A 309 2.64 -7.29 -8.71
CA PHE A 309 3.03 -5.92 -8.39
C PHE A 309 1.94 -5.24 -7.56
N GLN A 310 2.34 -4.45 -6.57
CA GLN A 310 1.48 -3.54 -5.83
C GLN A 310 1.64 -2.11 -6.36
N ILE A 311 0.53 -1.50 -6.79
CA ILE A 311 0.52 -0.29 -7.61
C ILE A 311 -0.38 0.76 -6.95
N LEU A 312 0.16 1.95 -6.71
CA LEU A 312 -0.55 3.02 -5.97
C LEU A 312 -1.47 3.87 -6.85
N ASN A 313 -1.00 4.28 -8.03
CA ASN A 313 -1.75 5.23 -8.87
C ASN A 313 -2.61 4.51 -9.90
N GLU A 314 -1.97 3.94 -10.92
CA GLU A 314 -2.66 3.46 -12.11
C GLU A 314 -1.92 2.30 -12.78
N ILE A 315 -2.68 1.48 -13.51
CA ILE A 315 -2.18 0.41 -14.35
C ILE A 315 -2.43 0.82 -15.79
N VAL A 316 -1.36 1.04 -16.56
CA VAL A 316 -1.46 1.42 -17.97
C VAL A 316 -1.15 0.19 -18.83
N VAL A 317 -2.10 -0.15 -19.71
CA VAL A 317 -1.90 -1.12 -20.79
C VAL A 317 -1.92 -0.34 -22.10
N ASP A 318 -0.78 -0.33 -22.79
CA ASP A 318 -0.60 0.42 -24.03
C ASP A 318 0.04 -0.47 -25.10
N ARG A 319 -0.24 -0.17 -26.38
CA ARG A 319 0.33 -0.88 -27.54
C ARG A 319 1.85 -0.69 -27.67
N GLY A 320 2.44 0.23 -26.91
CA GLY A 320 3.83 0.60 -26.97
C GLY A 320 4.20 1.12 -28.36
N PRO A 321 5.33 0.68 -28.94
CA PRO A 321 5.76 1.14 -30.26
C PRO A 321 4.95 0.53 -31.42
N ASN A 322 4.02 -0.40 -31.15
CA ASN A 322 3.31 -1.12 -32.21
C ASN A 322 2.35 -0.19 -32.97
N PRO A 323 2.47 -0.01 -34.29
CA PRO A 323 1.58 0.86 -35.07
C PRO A 323 0.14 0.34 -35.19
N SER A 324 -0.13 -0.95 -34.91
CA SER A 324 -1.49 -1.49 -34.93
C SER A 324 -2.23 -1.22 -33.62
N MET A 325 -3.55 -1.02 -33.69
CA MET A 325 -4.41 -0.99 -32.50
C MET A 325 -4.37 -2.36 -31.82
N SER A 326 -4.17 -2.32 -30.50
CA SER A 326 -4.18 -3.47 -29.58
C SER A 326 -5.58 -3.94 -29.27
#